data_AF-A0A9X3B119-F1
#
_entry.id   AF-A0A9X3B119-F1
#
_cell.length_a   1.000
_cell.length_b   1.000
_cell.length_c   1.000
_cell.angle_alpha   90.00
_cell.angle_beta   90.00
_cell.angle_gamma   90.00
#
_symmetry.space_group_name_H-M   'P 1'
#
loop_
_entity.id
_entity.type
_entity.pdbx_description
1 polymer ?
#
loop_
_entity_poly.entity_id
_entity_poly.type
_entity_poly.pdbx_seq_one_letter_code
_entity_poly.pdbx_strand_id
1 'polypeptide(L)'
;MRKLLMRLLMCFLISFPCVSSSDSTLVSSDIAQFAINFWHQQLSQYIDVNADQVKLAQGNMALGSNSNQLWNIYNADSSSTAGIYYDPSQFNNFASDYGMILYHLPVVPVPNPDCNINQAIIDFKTANGQYPWNKTINDINAALNNSNAMSLNASKTMPNLSNSSSPYVITLKASYQRFVTYYAQPYYQQRPELTGYYPWYYQCALFTAYNDKTSPYWQSTFGEKGYMQQVTVALVVVENGSYCLTITFDNKPSENCSYSTSPSIIAVVTSPINELSGLWH
;
A
#
# COMPACT_ATOMS: atom_id res chain seq x y z
N MET A 1 -34.97 -2.81 -39.55
CA MET A 1 -34.40 -1.59 -38.93
C MET A 1 -33.71 -2.02 -37.62
N ARG A 2 -32.46 -2.48 -37.65
CA ARG A 2 -31.19 -1.72 -37.47
C ARG A 2 -31.16 -0.79 -36.24
N LYS A 3 -30.40 -1.22 -35.22
CA LYS A 3 -29.53 -0.48 -34.27
C LYS A 3 -29.07 -1.53 -33.24
N LEU A 4 -27.94 -2.23 -33.37
CA LEU A 4 -26.54 -1.77 -33.33
C LEU A 4 -26.27 -0.84 -32.14
N LEU A 5 -25.91 -1.43 -30.98
CA LEU A 5 -25.08 -0.78 -29.97
C LEU A 5 -24.12 -1.80 -29.35
N MET A 6 -23.06 -2.02 -30.12
CA MET A 6 -21.67 -2.26 -29.74
C MET A 6 -21.38 -2.12 -28.23
N ARG A 7 -21.36 -3.24 -27.50
CA ARG A 7 -20.63 -3.32 -26.23
C ARG A 7 -19.17 -3.50 -26.54
N LEU A 8 -18.41 -2.43 -26.33
CA LEU A 8 -16.96 -2.39 -26.34
C LEU A 8 -16.45 -3.38 -25.27
N LEU A 9 -15.97 -4.53 -25.72
CA LEU A 9 -15.21 -5.46 -24.88
C LEU A 9 -13.82 -4.83 -24.71
N MET A 10 -13.64 -4.03 -23.65
CA MET A 10 -12.34 -3.50 -23.26
C MET A 10 -11.55 -4.65 -22.62
N CYS A 11 -10.91 -5.47 -23.45
CA CYS A 11 -9.79 -6.30 -23.00
C CYS A 11 -8.65 -5.35 -22.63
N PHE A 12 -8.52 -5.03 -21.35
CA PHE A 12 -7.26 -4.53 -20.81
C PHE A 12 -6.25 -5.66 -20.91
N LEU A 13 -5.44 -5.61 -21.96
CA LEU A 13 -4.21 -6.39 -22.06
C LEU A 13 -3.30 -5.91 -20.92
N ILE A 14 -3.13 -6.76 -19.91
CA ILE A 14 -2.08 -6.64 -18.90
C ILE A 14 -0.75 -6.78 -19.65
N SER A 15 -0.17 -5.66 -20.07
CA SER A 15 1.16 -5.64 -20.65
C SER A 15 2.17 -5.71 -19.50
N PHE A 16 2.62 -6.92 -19.19
CA PHE A 16 3.96 -7.07 -18.64
C PHE A 16 4.96 -6.44 -19.64
N PRO A 17 6.02 -5.77 -19.20
CA PRO A 17 7.11 -5.42 -20.10
C PRO A 17 7.64 -6.71 -20.71
N CYS A 18 7.30 -6.94 -21.98
CA CYS A 18 7.78 -8.05 -22.77
C CYS A 18 9.26 -7.78 -23.04
N VAL A 19 10.13 -8.38 -22.22
CA VAL A 19 11.57 -8.39 -22.47
C VAL A 19 11.81 -9.38 -23.61
N SER A 20 12.15 -8.85 -24.78
CA SER A 20 12.63 -9.64 -25.90
C SER A 20 14.10 -10.02 -25.68
N SER A 21 14.35 -11.22 -25.17
CA SER A 21 15.56 -11.99 -25.44
C SER A 21 15.35 -13.46 -25.09
N SER A 22 15.63 -14.32 -26.07
CA SER A 22 15.58 -15.78 -26.10
C SER A 22 15.99 -16.49 -24.80
N ASP A 23 15.03 -17.16 -24.13
CA ASP A 23 15.03 -18.60 -23.75
C ASP A 23 13.87 -18.87 -22.77
N SER A 24 12.63 -18.90 -23.27
CA SER A 24 11.40 -18.82 -22.48
C SER A 24 10.82 -20.18 -22.05
N THR A 25 11.61 -21.08 -21.45
CA THR A 25 11.08 -22.40 -21.04
C THR A 25 11.38 -22.87 -19.60
N LEU A 26 12.02 -22.08 -18.73
CA LEU A 26 12.53 -22.64 -17.47
C LEU A 26 12.01 -22.07 -16.15
N VAL A 27 11.15 -21.06 -16.15
CA VAL A 27 10.55 -20.54 -14.90
C VAL A 27 9.04 -20.65 -15.01
N SER A 28 8.47 -21.65 -14.33
CA SER A 28 7.02 -21.71 -14.14
C SER A 28 6.55 -20.45 -13.40
N SER A 29 5.29 -20.05 -13.62
CA SER A 29 4.65 -18.94 -12.88
C SER A 29 4.83 -19.06 -11.36
N ASP A 30 4.87 -20.30 -10.85
CA ASP A 30 4.99 -20.60 -9.43
C ASP A 30 6.37 -20.22 -8.87
N ILE A 31 7.45 -20.47 -9.62
CA ILE A 31 8.81 -20.12 -9.17
C ILE A 31 8.99 -18.61 -9.15
N ALA A 32 8.46 -17.91 -10.16
CA ALA A 32 8.44 -16.44 -10.15
C ALA A 32 7.67 -15.91 -8.94
N GLN A 33 6.52 -16.52 -8.61
CA GLN A 33 5.76 -16.15 -7.41
C GLN A 33 6.52 -16.43 -6.11
N PHE A 34 7.25 -17.54 -6.01
CA PHE A 34 8.11 -17.81 -4.85
C PHE A 34 9.22 -16.77 -4.70
N ALA A 35 9.85 -16.36 -5.81
CA ALA A 35 10.88 -15.33 -5.79
C ALA A 35 10.34 -13.98 -5.33
N ILE A 36 9.15 -13.59 -5.79
CA ILE A 36 8.49 -12.37 -5.33
C ILE A 36 8.08 -12.48 -3.85
N ASN A 37 7.53 -13.61 -3.41
CA ASN A 37 7.21 -13.83 -2.00
C ASN A 37 8.48 -13.76 -1.12
N PHE A 38 9.62 -14.24 -1.63
CA PHE A 38 10.90 -14.10 -0.94
C PHE A 38 11.33 -12.64 -0.85
N TRP A 39 11.24 -11.86 -1.93
CA TRP A 39 11.46 -10.40 -1.89
C TRP A 39 10.58 -9.71 -0.86
N HIS A 40 9.28 -9.99 -0.88
CA HIS A 40 8.29 -9.46 0.05
C HIS A 40 8.65 -9.74 1.51
N GLN A 41 9.02 -10.98 1.84
CA GLN A 41 9.45 -11.37 3.19
C GLN A 41 10.76 -10.69 3.61
N GLN A 42 11.74 -10.58 2.72
CA GLN A 42 13.01 -9.91 3.04
C GLN A 42 12.83 -8.41 3.24
N LEU A 43 11.97 -7.77 2.44
CA LEU A 43 11.63 -6.37 2.61
C LEU A 43 10.91 -6.13 3.93
N SER A 44 9.91 -6.96 4.29
CA SER A 44 9.18 -6.80 5.55
C SER A 44 10.09 -6.94 6.77
N GLN A 45 11.02 -7.90 6.74
CA GLN A 45 12.05 -8.06 7.78
C GLN A 45 12.98 -6.85 7.85
N TYR A 46 13.39 -6.29 6.72
CA TYR A 46 14.30 -5.15 6.68
C TYR A 46 13.66 -3.88 7.27
N ILE A 47 12.36 -3.67 7.03
CA ILE A 47 11.62 -2.52 7.57
C ILE A 47 10.97 -2.79 8.94
N ASP A 48 11.23 -3.96 9.52
CA ASP A 48 10.74 -4.38 10.83
C ASP A 48 9.21 -4.33 10.98
N VAL A 49 8.49 -4.87 10.00
CA VAL A 49 7.02 -5.02 10.06
C VAL A 49 6.60 -6.44 9.66
N ASN A 50 5.39 -6.83 10.05
CA ASN A 50 4.85 -8.13 9.66
C ASN A 50 4.64 -8.19 8.14
N ALA A 51 4.87 -9.36 7.53
CA ALA A 51 4.78 -9.49 6.08
C ALA A 51 3.35 -9.21 5.54
N ASP A 52 2.31 -9.54 6.30
CA ASP A 52 0.92 -9.27 5.93
C ASP A 52 0.58 -7.77 5.86
N GLN A 53 1.31 -6.95 6.60
CA GLN A 53 1.25 -5.49 6.59
C GLN A 53 2.00 -4.87 5.41
N VAL A 54 2.82 -5.62 4.65
CA VAL A 54 3.52 -5.08 3.49
C VAL A 54 2.77 -5.42 2.21
N LYS A 55 2.54 -4.42 1.36
CA LYS A 55 2.05 -4.63 -0.01
C LYS A 55 3.06 -4.04 -1.01
N LEU A 56 3.61 -4.89 -1.88
CA LEU A 56 4.55 -4.48 -2.92
C LEU A 56 3.87 -3.63 -3.98
N ALA A 57 4.53 -2.57 -4.40
CA ALA A 57 4.14 -1.86 -5.61
C ALA A 57 4.35 -2.78 -6.83
N GLN A 58 3.49 -2.66 -7.85
CA GLN A 58 3.71 -3.33 -9.13
C GLN A 58 4.79 -2.59 -9.92
N GLY A 59 6.05 -2.97 -9.68
CA GLY A 59 7.21 -2.25 -10.19
C GLY A 59 7.49 -0.98 -9.37
N ASN A 60 8.12 0.02 -10.00
CA ASN A 60 8.44 1.28 -9.36
C ASN A 60 7.33 2.29 -9.62
N MET A 61 6.54 2.59 -8.59
CA MET A 61 5.48 3.59 -8.67
C MET A 61 6.05 4.98 -8.40
N ALA A 62 5.74 5.96 -9.24
CA ALA A 62 6.18 7.34 -8.99
C ALA A 62 5.49 7.92 -7.74
N LEU A 63 6.21 8.74 -6.96
CA LEU A 63 5.65 9.46 -5.80
C LEU A 63 4.50 10.43 -6.17
N GLY A 64 4.43 10.85 -7.43
CA GLY A 64 3.59 11.95 -7.88
C GLY A 64 4.34 13.28 -7.96
N SER A 65 3.71 14.27 -8.57
CA SER A 65 4.23 15.62 -8.82
C SER A 65 3.83 16.63 -7.75
N ASN A 66 2.85 16.30 -6.90
CA ASN A 66 2.32 17.17 -5.85
C ASN A 66 1.73 16.35 -4.70
N SER A 67 1.47 17.02 -3.57
CA SER A 67 0.93 16.38 -2.37
C SER A 67 -0.42 15.69 -2.59
N ASN A 68 -1.27 16.18 -3.50
CA ASN A 68 -2.57 15.55 -3.76
C ASN A 68 -2.41 14.17 -4.39
N GLN A 69 -1.50 14.04 -5.36
CA GLN A 69 -1.21 12.75 -5.96
C GLN A 69 -0.63 11.78 -4.92
N LEU A 70 0.24 12.26 -4.04
CA LEU A 70 0.77 11.47 -2.93
C LEU A 70 -0.34 11.03 -1.95
N TRP A 71 -1.25 11.94 -1.59
CA TRP A 71 -2.36 11.66 -0.69
C TRP A 71 -3.34 10.65 -1.28
N ASN A 72 -3.53 10.63 -2.59
CA ASN A 72 -4.36 9.61 -3.26
C ASN A 72 -3.79 8.21 -3.04
N ILE A 73 -2.46 8.06 -2.96
CA ILE A 73 -1.80 6.78 -2.69
C ILE A 73 -2.09 6.34 -1.25
N TYR A 74 -1.87 7.22 -0.27
CA TYR A 74 -2.22 6.90 1.12
C TYR A 74 -3.72 6.63 1.31
N ASN A 75 -4.58 7.32 0.55
CA ASN A 75 -6.02 7.18 0.63
C ASN A 75 -6.55 5.89 -0.03
N ALA A 76 -5.80 5.28 -0.95
CA ALA A 76 -6.21 4.02 -1.54
C ALA A 76 -6.16 2.90 -0.50
N ASP A 77 -7.29 2.21 -0.38
CA ASP A 77 -7.42 1.08 0.52
C ASP A 77 -6.73 -0.16 -0.08
N SER A 78 -6.11 -0.96 0.78
CA SER A 78 -5.44 -2.21 0.43
C SER A 78 -6.21 -3.44 0.90
N SER A 79 -7.53 -3.31 1.15
CA SER A 79 -8.37 -4.26 1.89
C SER A 79 -8.39 -5.70 1.41
N SER A 80 -7.82 -6.03 0.25
CA SER A 80 -7.65 -7.44 -0.11
C SER A 80 -6.53 -8.08 0.71
N THR A 81 -6.91 -8.78 1.78
CA THR A 81 -6.03 -9.72 2.51
C THR A 81 -5.39 -10.78 1.59
N ALA A 82 -5.97 -11.03 0.42
CA ALA A 82 -5.55 -12.09 -0.50
C ALA A 82 -4.32 -11.76 -1.36
N GLY A 83 -3.80 -10.52 -1.35
CA GLY A 83 -2.70 -10.10 -2.23
C GLY A 83 -1.49 -9.57 -1.49
N ILE A 84 -0.30 -9.80 -2.05
CA ILE A 84 0.94 -9.13 -1.63
C ILE A 84 1.20 -7.85 -2.43
N TYR A 85 0.36 -7.53 -3.42
CA TYR A 85 0.52 -6.34 -4.26
C TYR A 85 -0.40 -5.23 -3.79
N TYR A 86 0.10 -4.02 -3.91
CA TYR A 86 -0.63 -2.79 -3.72
C TYR A 86 -1.28 -2.37 -5.04
N ASP A 87 -2.56 -2.02 -4.96
CA ASP A 87 -3.35 -1.57 -6.11
C ASP A 87 -4.02 -0.23 -5.78
N PRO A 88 -3.46 0.89 -6.23
CA PRO A 88 -4.02 2.22 -5.97
C PRO A 88 -5.30 2.50 -6.77
N SER A 89 -5.69 1.62 -7.70
CA SER A 89 -6.85 1.82 -8.58
C SER A 89 -8.16 1.30 -8.00
N GLN A 90 -8.12 0.68 -6.82
CA GLN A 90 -9.31 0.13 -6.19
C GLN A 90 -10.33 1.23 -5.86
N PHE A 91 -11.61 0.89 -6.00
CA PHE A 91 -12.72 1.82 -5.78
C PHE A 91 -12.87 2.25 -4.31
N ASN A 92 -12.34 1.45 -3.38
CA ASN A 92 -12.37 1.74 -1.95
C ASN A 92 -11.25 2.73 -1.60
N ASN A 93 -11.63 3.77 -0.87
CA ASN A 93 -10.66 4.74 -0.40
C ASN A 93 -11.06 5.20 1.00
N PHE A 94 -10.04 5.35 1.85
CA PHE A 94 -10.16 5.60 3.27
C PHE A 94 -11.12 6.77 3.58
N ALA A 95 -11.02 7.88 2.85
CA ALA A 95 -11.86 9.06 3.06
C ALA A 95 -13.36 8.77 2.86
N SER A 96 -13.72 8.06 1.79
CA SER A 96 -15.12 7.69 1.53
C SER A 96 -15.65 6.73 2.61
N ASP A 97 -14.84 5.73 2.96
CA ASP A 97 -15.20 4.69 3.92
C ASP A 97 -15.33 5.24 5.34
N TYR A 98 -14.42 6.16 5.71
CA TYR A 98 -14.51 6.90 6.96
C TYR A 98 -15.76 7.79 7.02
N GLY A 99 -16.12 8.45 5.91
CA GLY A 99 -17.36 9.21 5.81
C GLY A 99 -18.59 8.35 6.14
N MET A 100 -18.66 7.13 5.58
CA MET A 100 -19.75 6.19 5.87
C MET A 100 -19.80 5.78 7.35
N ILE A 101 -18.64 5.59 7.99
CA ILE A 101 -18.55 5.32 9.42
C ILE A 101 -19.13 6.46 10.24
N LEU A 102 -18.76 7.71 9.92
CA LEU A 102 -19.28 8.88 10.62
C LEU A 102 -20.81 8.96 10.57
N TYR A 103 -21.43 8.60 9.43
CA TYR A 103 -22.88 8.60 9.28
C TYR A 103 -23.61 7.48 10.03
N HIS A 104 -22.92 6.39 10.37
CA HIS A 104 -23.48 5.27 11.12
C HIS A 104 -23.30 5.39 12.64
N LEU A 105 -22.43 6.28 13.11
CA LEU A 105 -22.21 6.49 14.54
C LEU A 105 -23.39 7.22 15.19
N PRO A 106 -23.83 6.80 16.39
CA PRO A 106 -24.85 7.52 17.12
C PRO A 106 -24.34 8.90 17.54
N VAL A 107 -25.15 9.92 17.25
CA VAL A 107 -24.92 11.28 17.73
C VAL A 107 -25.23 11.32 19.24
N VAL A 108 -24.20 11.42 20.07
CA VAL A 108 -24.37 11.57 21.52
C VAL A 108 -24.26 13.06 21.89
N PRO A 109 -25.22 13.62 22.64
CA PRO A 109 -25.25 15.04 22.96
C PRO A 109 -24.21 15.51 24.00
N VAL A 110 -23.42 14.60 24.58
CA VAL A 110 -22.39 14.93 25.57
C VAL A 110 -21.00 14.78 24.95
N PRO A 111 -20.28 15.89 24.70
CA PRO A 111 -18.99 15.85 24.03
C PRO A 111 -17.92 15.40 25.00
N ASN A 112 -17.31 14.26 24.73
CA ASN A 112 -15.91 14.11 25.09
C ASN A 112 -15.15 15.13 24.21
N PRO A 113 -14.42 16.12 24.76
CA PRO A 113 -13.66 17.06 23.95
C PRO A 113 -12.62 16.35 23.05
N ASP A 114 -12.12 15.20 23.49
CA ASP A 114 -11.19 14.36 22.72
C ASP A 114 -11.94 13.45 21.73
N CYS A 115 -13.28 13.39 21.81
CA CYS A 115 -14.11 12.64 20.87
C CYS A 115 -15.47 13.25 20.58
N ASN A 116 -15.46 14.37 19.85
CA ASN A 116 -16.66 15.05 19.39
C ASN A 116 -17.10 14.55 18.00
N ILE A 117 -17.90 13.49 17.98
CA ILE A 117 -18.44 12.88 16.74
C ILE A 117 -19.26 13.89 15.92
N ASN A 118 -19.99 14.80 16.58
CA ASN A 118 -20.76 15.83 15.88
C ASN A 118 -19.84 16.78 15.09
N GLN A 119 -18.73 17.18 15.71
CA GLN A 119 -17.73 18.00 15.03
C GLN A 119 -17.06 17.24 13.88
N ALA A 120 -16.75 15.95 14.07
CA ALA A 120 -16.20 15.11 13.01
C ALA A 120 -17.11 15.06 11.77
N ILE A 121 -18.43 14.91 11.97
CA ILE A 121 -19.41 14.94 10.87
C ILE A 121 -19.45 16.32 10.19
N ILE A 122 -19.40 17.41 10.95
CA ILE A 122 -19.39 18.78 10.41
C ILE A 122 -18.11 19.03 9.59
N ASP A 123 -16.95 18.66 10.12
CA ASP A 123 -15.65 18.87 9.47
C ASP A 123 -15.55 18.03 8.19
N PHE A 124 -15.99 16.77 8.21
CA PHE A 124 -16.03 15.92 7.03
C PHE A 124 -16.92 16.51 5.92
N LYS A 125 -18.12 17.01 6.28
CA LYS A 125 -19.00 17.70 5.32
C LYS A 125 -18.36 18.97 4.77
N THR A 126 -17.72 19.75 5.62
CA THR A 126 -17.04 21.00 5.25
C THR A 126 -15.87 20.75 4.30
N ALA A 127 -15.14 19.65 4.49
CA ALA A 127 -14.09 19.21 3.60
C ALA A 127 -14.59 18.77 2.21
N ASN A 128 -15.90 18.57 2.03
CA ASN A 128 -16.49 18.08 0.77
C ASN A 128 -15.78 16.80 0.26
N GLY A 129 -15.41 15.91 1.18
CA GLY A 129 -14.69 14.67 0.88
C GLY A 129 -13.22 14.85 0.47
N GLN A 130 -12.65 16.07 0.54
CA GLN A 130 -11.22 16.29 0.33
C GLN A 130 -10.43 15.76 1.53
N TYR A 131 -9.29 15.12 1.29
CA TYR A 131 -8.51 14.44 2.32
C TYR A 131 -7.07 14.94 2.38
N PRO A 132 -6.69 15.63 3.47
CA PRO A 132 -5.29 15.92 3.74
C PRO A 132 -4.65 14.78 4.55
N TRP A 133 -3.43 14.41 4.19
CA TRP A 133 -2.54 13.63 5.04
C TRP A 133 -1.47 14.53 5.62
N ASN A 134 -0.91 14.15 6.77
CA ASN A 134 0.07 14.97 7.50
C ASN A 134 1.45 15.08 6.85
N LYS A 135 1.63 14.44 5.70
CA LYS A 135 2.88 14.37 4.95
C LYS A 135 2.69 14.92 3.55
N THR A 136 3.57 15.82 3.15
CA THR A 136 3.62 16.38 1.80
C THR A 136 4.67 15.68 0.94
N ILE A 137 4.63 15.92 -0.37
CA ILE A 137 5.68 15.47 -1.29
C ILE A 137 7.06 16.07 -0.92
N ASN A 138 7.07 17.30 -0.41
CA ASN A 138 8.30 17.97 0.03
C ASN A 138 8.88 17.29 1.27
N ASP A 139 8.03 16.87 2.21
CA ASP A 139 8.47 16.18 3.42
C ASP A 139 9.11 14.83 3.10
N ILE A 140 8.55 14.08 2.14
CA ILE A 140 9.13 12.81 1.67
C ILE A 140 10.47 13.06 0.98
N ASN A 141 10.55 14.04 0.07
CA ASN A 141 11.79 14.36 -0.62
C ASN A 141 12.89 14.79 0.36
N ALA A 142 12.53 15.59 1.38
CA ALA A 142 13.44 15.98 2.44
C ALA A 142 13.90 14.77 3.27
N ALA A 143 13.00 13.86 3.62
CA ALA A 143 13.33 12.64 4.35
C ALA A 143 14.25 11.71 3.55
N LEU A 144 13.97 11.54 2.26
CA LEU A 144 14.77 10.71 1.34
C LEU A 144 16.16 11.29 1.10
N ASN A 145 16.29 12.62 1.01
CA ASN A 145 17.60 13.28 0.89
C ASN A 145 18.49 13.06 2.13
N ASN A 146 17.88 12.87 3.29
CA ASN A 146 18.56 12.65 4.57
C ASN A 146 18.58 11.17 4.99
N SER A 147 18.11 10.25 4.14
CA SER A 147 17.99 8.85 4.49
C SER A 147 19.28 8.08 4.23
N ASN A 148 19.37 6.90 4.82
CA ASN A 148 20.50 6.00 4.64
C ASN A 148 20.32 5.14 3.37
N ALA A 149 21.44 4.64 2.87
CA ALA A 149 21.43 3.61 1.83
C ALA A 149 20.86 2.29 2.37
N MET A 150 20.20 1.55 1.49
CA MET A 150 19.74 0.19 1.74
C MET A 150 20.62 -0.80 0.98
N SER A 151 20.95 -1.92 1.62
CA SER A 151 21.56 -3.08 0.97
C SER A 151 20.97 -4.36 1.54
N LEU A 152 20.41 -5.21 0.69
CA LEU A 152 19.98 -6.57 1.02
C LEU A 152 20.67 -7.55 0.09
N ASN A 153 21.22 -8.62 0.67
CA ASN A 153 21.75 -9.75 -0.06
C ASN A 153 21.33 -11.03 0.67
N ALA A 154 20.40 -11.77 0.10
CA ALA A 154 19.82 -12.94 0.72
C ALA A 154 19.67 -14.06 -0.32
N SER A 155 19.74 -15.30 0.14
CA SER A 155 19.55 -16.46 -0.74
C SER A 155 18.78 -17.56 -0.02
N LYS A 156 17.95 -18.28 -0.76
CA LYS A 156 17.14 -19.39 -0.25
C LYS A 156 17.13 -20.54 -1.25
N THR A 157 17.47 -21.72 -0.76
CA THR A 157 17.33 -22.98 -1.52
C THR A 157 15.94 -23.55 -1.31
N MET A 158 15.27 -23.88 -2.41
CA MET A 158 13.93 -24.47 -2.42
C MET A 158 14.00 -25.91 -2.95
N PRO A 159 13.27 -26.86 -2.33
CA PRO A 159 13.14 -28.21 -2.86
C PRO A 159 12.43 -28.17 -4.21
N ASN A 160 12.79 -29.07 -5.12
CA ASN A 160 12.13 -29.17 -6.42
C ASN A 160 10.71 -29.73 -6.26
N LEU A 161 9.73 -29.11 -6.94
CA LEU A 161 8.32 -29.54 -6.94
C LEU A 161 8.02 -30.63 -7.98
N SER A 162 8.99 -30.95 -8.84
CA SER A 162 8.92 -31.95 -9.90
C SER A 162 10.11 -32.90 -9.77
N ASN A 163 9.97 -34.17 -10.15
CA ASN A 163 10.90 -35.30 -9.90
C ASN A 163 12.37 -35.16 -10.42
N SER A 164 12.85 -33.95 -10.71
CA SER A 164 14.27 -33.62 -10.90
C SER A 164 14.98 -33.51 -9.55
N SER A 165 16.20 -34.05 -9.48
CA SER A 165 17.04 -34.09 -8.28
C SER A 165 17.65 -32.74 -7.88
N SER A 166 17.57 -31.72 -8.76
CA SER A 166 18.30 -30.48 -8.54
C SER A 166 17.42 -29.42 -7.88
N PRO A 167 17.87 -28.80 -6.77
CA PRO A 167 17.12 -27.75 -6.09
C PRO A 167 17.17 -26.43 -6.88
N TYR A 168 16.20 -25.54 -6.60
CA TYR A 168 16.24 -24.15 -7.06
C TYR A 168 16.91 -23.28 -6.01
N VAL A 169 17.73 -22.32 -6.43
CA VAL A 169 18.28 -21.29 -5.53
C VAL A 169 17.75 -19.93 -5.96
N ILE A 170 17.06 -19.24 -5.06
CA ILE A 170 16.59 -17.88 -5.25
C ILE A 170 17.56 -16.97 -4.53
N THR A 171 18.15 -16.01 -5.24
CA THR A 171 19.02 -14.98 -4.67
C THR A 171 18.38 -13.62 -4.88
N LEU A 172 18.28 -12.84 -3.81
CA LEU A 172 17.86 -11.45 -3.80
C LEU A 172 19.07 -10.56 -3.58
N LYS A 173 19.26 -9.58 -4.45
CA LYS A 173 20.18 -8.47 -4.24
C LYS A 173 19.42 -7.16 -4.41
N ALA A 174 19.36 -6.33 -3.38
CA ALA A 174 18.82 -4.98 -3.47
C ALA A 174 19.84 -3.98 -2.98
N SER A 175 20.02 -2.88 -3.70
CA SER A 175 20.91 -1.79 -3.32
C SER A 175 20.31 -0.47 -3.78
N TYR A 176 20.03 0.41 -2.83
CA TYR A 176 19.53 1.77 -3.10
C TYR A 176 20.37 2.77 -2.33
N GLN A 177 20.73 3.88 -2.98
CA GLN A 177 21.48 4.95 -2.32
C GLN A 177 20.65 5.64 -1.24
N ARG A 178 19.34 5.71 -1.43
CA ARG A 178 18.39 6.32 -0.49
C ARG A 178 17.19 5.41 -0.31
N PHE A 179 16.85 5.17 0.95
CA PHE A 179 15.73 4.32 1.35
C PHE A 179 15.01 4.93 2.55
N VAL A 180 13.70 5.01 2.53
CA VAL A 180 12.90 5.47 3.68
C VAL A 180 11.55 4.78 3.75
N THR A 181 11.17 4.33 4.94
CA THR A 181 9.79 3.99 5.27
C THR A 181 9.13 5.21 5.89
N TYR A 182 8.18 5.81 5.18
CA TYR A 182 7.62 7.10 5.52
C TYR A 182 6.17 7.01 5.98
N TYR A 183 5.98 7.08 7.30
CA TYR A 183 4.66 6.99 7.93
C TYR A 183 3.87 8.30 7.79
N ALA A 184 2.59 8.15 7.50
CA ALA A 184 1.63 9.24 7.46
C ALA A 184 0.31 8.85 8.12
N GLN A 185 -0.44 9.87 8.51
CA GLN A 185 -1.79 9.75 9.03
C GLN A 185 -2.68 10.84 8.43
N PRO A 186 -3.99 10.61 8.34
CA PRO A 186 -4.94 11.64 7.95
C PRO A 186 -4.86 12.83 8.91
N TYR A 187 -5.06 14.03 8.38
CA TYR A 187 -4.90 15.25 9.15
C TYR A 187 -6.10 15.56 10.05
N TYR A 188 -5.81 15.97 11.28
CA TYR A 188 -6.83 16.28 12.29
C TYR A 188 -6.85 17.76 12.75
N GLN A 189 -5.79 18.54 12.52
CA GLN A 189 -5.68 19.96 12.95
C GLN A 189 -5.59 20.91 11.77
N GLN A 190 -6.15 22.12 11.85
CA GLN A 190 -5.92 23.09 10.77
C GLN A 190 -4.47 23.55 10.75
N ARG A 191 -3.93 23.72 9.53
CA ARG A 191 -2.60 24.30 9.33
C ARG A 191 -2.56 25.24 8.13
N PRO A 192 -1.73 26.31 8.18
CA PRO A 192 -1.64 27.28 7.09
C PRO A 192 -1.23 26.66 5.75
N GLU A 193 -0.40 25.61 5.78
CA GLU A 193 0.09 24.93 4.58
C GLU A 193 -1.00 24.14 3.84
N LEU A 194 -2.13 23.89 4.51
CA LEU A 194 -3.30 23.17 3.98
C LEU A 194 -4.34 24.13 3.41
N THR A 195 -3.90 25.16 2.66
CA THR A 195 -4.83 26.13 2.06
C THR A 195 -5.82 25.41 1.14
N GLY A 196 -7.10 25.47 1.47
CA GLY A 196 -8.18 24.80 0.74
C GLY A 196 -8.52 23.40 1.24
N TYR A 197 -7.79 22.85 2.20
CA TYR A 197 -8.08 21.55 2.81
C TYR A 197 -8.58 21.71 4.24
N TYR A 198 -9.71 21.10 4.54
CA TYR A 198 -10.25 21.03 5.89
C TYR A 198 -9.89 19.67 6.49
N PRO A 199 -9.08 19.64 7.57
CA PRO A 199 -8.86 18.43 8.34
C PRO A 199 -10.19 17.93 8.88
N TRP A 200 -10.42 16.63 8.78
CA TRP A 200 -11.69 16.01 9.17
C TRP A 200 -11.49 14.72 9.96
N TYR A 201 -10.24 14.28 10.14
CA TYR A 201 -10.00 12.99 10.74
C TYR A 201 -10.03 13.06 12.26
N TYR A 202 -10.97 12.32 12.85
CA TYR A 202 -11.08 12.10 14.28
C TYR A 202 -10.84 10.61 14.55
N GLN A 203 -9.65 10.30 15.05
CA GLN A 203 -9.22 8.92 15.30
C GLN A 203 -10.17 8.19 16.26
N CYS A 204 -10.69 8.89 17.26
CA CYS A 204 -11.63 8.33 18.21
C CYS A 204 -12.92 7.81 17.54
N ALA A 205 -13.41 8.46 16.47
CA ALA A 205 -14.63 8.06 15.80
C ALA A 205 -14.47 6.69 15.15
N LEU A 206 -13.31 6.46 14.52
CA LEU A 206 -12.94 5.17 13.97
C LEU A 206 -12.87 4.09 15.06
N PHE A 207 -12.27 4.39 16.23
CA PHE A 207 -12.22 3.45 17.34
C PHE A 207 -13.58 3.16 17.96
N THR A 208 -14.42 4.18 18.15
CA THR A 208 -15.79 4.00 18.64
C THR A 208 -16.56 3.07 17.70
N ALA A 209 -16.49 3.31 16.39
CA ALA A 209 -17.15 2.46 15.40
C ALA A 209 -16.60 1.04 15.38
N TYR A 210 -15.27 0.88 15.47
CA TYR A 210 -14.64 -0.44 15.47
C TYR A 210 -14.99 -1.25 16.72
N ASN A 211 -15.12 -0.61 17.88
CA ASN A 211 -15.40 -1.27 19.16
C ASN A 211 -16.89 -1.56 19.37
N ASP A 212 -17.79 -0.84 18.70
CA ASP A 212 -19.21 -1.14 18.70
C ASP A 212 -19.55 -2.33 17.80
N LYS A 213 -19.28 -3.55 18.30
CA LYS A 213 -19.65 -4.81 17.63
C LYS A 213 -21.16 -5.03 17.53
N THR A 214 -21.97 -4.21 18.21
CA THR A 214 -23.45 -4.31 18.17
C THR A 214 -24.06 -3.56 17.00
N SER A 215 -23.30 -2.65 16.37
CA SER A 215 -23.70 -1.96 15.16
C SER A 215 -24.07 -2.96 14.06
N PRO A 216 -25.24 -2.82 13.40
CA PRO A 216 -25.63 -3.69 12.29
C PRO A 216 -24.69 -3.56 11.08
N TYR A 217 -23.87 -2.51 11.03
CA TYR A 217 -22.89 -2.24 9.96
C TYR A 217 -21.49 -2.75 10.30
N TRP A 218 -21.26 -3.32 11.49
CA TRP A 218 -19.92 -3.69 11.92
C TRP A 218 -19.30 -4.74 10.99
N GLN A 219 -20.03 -5.80 10.68
CA GLN A 219 -19.52 -6.89 9.83
C GLN A 219 -19.20 -6.43 8.40
N SER A 220 -20.04 -5.56 7.82
CA SER A 220 -19.81 -5.03 6.48
C SER A 220 -18.73 -3.96 6.43
N THR A 221 -18.37 -3.35 7.56
CA THR A 221 -17.32 -2.32 7.65
C THR A 221 -15.96 -2.93 8.01
N PHE A 222 -15.90 -3.69 9.10
CA PHE A 222 -14.66 -4.16 9.72
C PHE A 222 -14.52 -5.69 9.79
N GLY A 223 -15.57 -6.43 9.44
CA GLY A 223 -15.54 -7.90 9.46
C GLY A 223 -14.61 -8.49 8.40
N GLU A 224 -14.54 -9.82 8.30
CA GLU A 224 -13.66 -10.56 7.37
C GLU A 224 -13.84 -10.21 5.87
N LYS A 225 -14.95 -9.59 5.52
CA LYS A 225 -15.24 -9.09 4.15
C LYS A 225 -15.61 -7.60 4.16
N GLY A 226 -15.26 -6.90 5.23
CA GLY A 226 -15.55 -5.50 5.39
C GLY A 226 -14.74 -4.64 4.42
N TYR A 227 -15.26 -3.46 4.09
CA TYR A 227 -14.56 -2.53 3.19
C TYR A 227 -13.43 -1.75 3.86
N MET A 228 -13.29 -1.78 5.19
CA MET A 228 -12.29 -1.02 5.93
C MET A 228 -11.55 -1.90 6.95
N GLN A 229 -10.83 -2.90 6.45
CA GLN A 229 -10.08 -3.83 7.30
C GLN A 229 -8.71 -3.28 7.71
N GLN A 230 -8.09 -2.56 6.79
CA GLN A 230 -6.74 -2.03 6.93
C GLN A 230 -6.70 -0.64 6.30
N VAL A 231 -5.66 0.12 6.62
CA VAL A 231 -5.38 1.40 5.98
C VAL A 231 -3.91 1.49 5.64
N THR A 232 -3.57 2.21 4.57
CA THR A 232 -2.18 2.48 4.24
C THR A 232 -1.62 3.51 5.23
N VAL A 233 -0.60 3.12 6.01
CA VAL A 233 0.02 3.96 7.05
C VAL A 233 1.42 4.42 6.69
N ALA A 234 2.10 3.77 5.76
CA ALA A 234 3.42 4.20 5.30
C ALA A 234 3.67 3.89 3.83
N LEU A 235 4.60 4.64 3.23
CA LEU A 235 5.15 4.34 1.91
C LEU A 235 6.62 3.92 2.08
N VAL A 236 7.04 2.89 1.37
CA VAL A 236 8.44 2.48 1.28
C VAL A 236 9.01 3.06 0.00
N VAL A 237 9.86 4.07 0.15
CA VAL A 237 10.36 4.91 -0.95
C VAL A 237 11.85 4.70 -1.11
N VAL A 238 12.28 4.58 -2.37
CA VAL A 238 13.69 4.40 -2.75
C VAL A 238 14.09 5.36 -3.85
N GLU A 239 15.39 5.62 -3.95
CA GLU A 239 15.99 6.37 -5.05
C GLU A 239 17.39 5.84 -5.36
N ASN A 240 17.74 5.88 -6.66
CA ASN A 240 19.04 5.51 -7.22
C ASN A 240 19.51 4.12 -6.79
N GLY A 241 18.98 3.09 -7.46
CA GLY A 241 19.36 1.72 -7.18
C GLY A 241 18.52 0.68 -7.91
N SER A 242 18.56 -0.54 -7.41
CA SER A 242 17.77 -1.64 -7.95
C SER A 242 17.51 -2.74 -6.93
N TYR A 243 16.55 -3.59 -7.25
CA TYR A 243 16.49 -4.95 -6.72
C TYR A 243 16.54 -5.95 -7.88
N CYS A 244 17.25 -7.06 -7.67
CA CYS A 244 17.42 -8.15 -8.61
C CYS A 244 17.07 -9.47 -7.92
N LEU A 245 16.23 -10.26 -8.58
CA LEU A 245 15.91 -11.62 -8.22
C LEU A 245 16.57 -12.56 -9.23
N THR A 246 17.51 -13.37 -8.76
CA THR A 246 18.19 -14.39 -9.54
C THR A 246 17.68 -15.77 -9.14
N ILE A 247 17.07 -16.50 -10.07
CA ILE A 247 16.66 -17.89 -9.89
C ILE A 247 17.70 -18.76 -10.59
N THR A 248 18.35 -19.67 -9.86
CA THR A 248 19.32 -20.62 -10.43
C THR A 248 18.76 -22.04 -10.36
N PHE A 249 18.72 -22.70 -11.51
CA PHE A 249 18.34 -24.11 -11.65
C PHE A 249 19.36 -24.84 -12.52
N ASP A 250 19.89 -25.98 -12.08
CA ASP A 250 20.92 -26.73 -12.82
C ASP A 250 22.11 -25.86 -13.28
N ASN A 251 22.56 -24.94 -12.41
CA ASN A 251 23.61 -23.95 -12.68
C ASN A 251 23.28 -22.96 -13.82
N LYS A 252 22.01 -22.84 -14.22
CA LYS A 252 21.52 -21.85 -15.18
C LYS A 252 20.80 -20.73 -14.42
N PRO A 253 21.41 -19.53 -14.29
CA PRO A 253 20.76 -18.40 -13.66
C PRO A 253 19.79 -17.70 -14.63
N SER A 254 18.64 -17.27 -14.10
CA SER A 254 17.73 -16.33 -14.72
C SER A 254 17.57 -15.15 -13.77
N GLU A 255 17.86 -13.95 -14.25
CA GLU A 255 17.84 -12.73 -13.44
C GLU A 255 16.78 -11.75 -13.92
N ASN A 256 16.03 -11.19 -12.97
CA ASN A 256 15.08 -10.11 -13.23
C ASN A 256 15.34 -8.97 -12.25
N CYS A 257 15.59 -7.78 -12.78
CA CYS A 257 15.91 -6.58 -12.02
C CYS A 257 14.90 -5.46 -12.26
N SER A 258 14.56 -4.73 -11.21
CA SER A 258 13.85 -3.44 -11.29
C SER A 258 14.80 -2.32 -10.87
N TYR A 259 14.91 -1.28 -11.69
CA TYR A 259 15.81 -0.15 -11.47
C TYR A 259 15.03 1.12 -11.16
N SER A 260 15.48 1.86 -10.16
CA SER A 260 14.93 3.16 -9.77
C SER A 260 15.99 4.24 -9.94
N THR A 261 15.75 5.20 -10.83
CA THR A 261 16.62 6.36 -11.07
C THR A 261 16.05 7.66 -10.50
N SER A 262 14.86 7.60 -9.91
CA SER A 262 14.14 8.72 -9.31
C SER A 262 13.34 8.22 -8.11
N PRO A 263 12.92 9.10 -7.18
CA PRO A 263 12.13 8.70 -6.02
C PRO A 263 10.90 7.89 -6.43
N SER A 264 10.84 6.65 -5.95
CA SER A 264 9.82 5.68 -6.34
C SER A 264 9.35 4.87 -5.13
N ILE A 265 8.07 4.56 -5.10
CA ILE A 265 7.44 3.68 -4.12
C ILE A 265 7.61 2.24 -4.61
N ILE A 266 8.18 1.39 -3.75
CA ILE A 266 8.38 -0.05 -4.01
C ILE A 266 7.45 -0.92 -3.17
N ALA A 267 6.88 -0.37 -2.09
CA ALA A 267 5.88 -1.01 -1.28
C ALA A 267 5.12 0.04 -0.45
N VAL A 268 4.00 -0.38 0.13
CA VAL A 268 3.30 0.35 1.17
C VAL A 268 3.19 -0.52 2.41
N VAL A 269 3.07 0.12 3.57
CA VAL A 269 2.75 -0.54 4.84
C VAL A 269 1.31 -0.24 5.18
N THR A 270 0.57 -1.28 5.53
CA THR A 270 -0.83 -1.26 5.88
C THR A 270 -0.98 -1.65 7.35
N SER A 271 -1.97 -1.11 8.02
CA SER A 271 -2.24 -1.44 9.42
C SER A 271 -3.70 -1.83 9.60
N PRO A 272 -3.98 -2.96 10.29
CA PRO A 272 -5.31 -3.28 10.76
C PRO A 272 -5.91 -2.14 11.61
N ILE A 273 -7.22 -1.91 11.49
CA ILE A 273 -7.89 -0.81 12.22
C ILE A 273 -7.68 -0.88 13.74
N ASN A 274 -7.64 -2.09 14.31
CA ASN A 274 -7.41 -2.30 15.74
C ASN A 274 -5.99 -1.93 16.22
N GLU A 275 -5.03 -1.81 15.30
CA GLU A 275 -3.62 -1.51 15.62
C GLU A 275 -3.28 -0.03 15.42
N LEU A 276 -4.15 0.74 14.76
CA LEU A 276 -3.90 2.16 14.45
C LEU A 276 -3.65 3.03 15.68
N SER A 277 -4.12 2.62 16.85
CA SER A 277 -4.00 3.42 18.07
C SER A 277 -2.55 3.58 18.45
N GLY A 278 -1.76 2.51 18.33
CA GLY A 278 -0.33 2.53 18.68
C GLY A 278 0.57 3.18 17.63
N LEU A 279 0.08 3.40 16.41
CA LEU A 279 0.87 3.99 15.31
C LEU A 279 0.69 5.50 15.19
N TRP A 280 -0.49 6.00 15.51
CA TRP A 280 -0.89 7.39 15.36
C TRP A 280 -0.97 8.03 16.75
N HIS A 281 0.19 8.50 17.24
CA HIS A 281 0.38 9.23 18.50
C HIS A 281 1.13 10.54 18.26
#